data_AF-A0A8S4P9Q2-F1
#
_entry.id   AF-A0A8S4P9Q2-F1
#
_cell.length_a   1.000
_cell.length_b   1.000
_cell.length_c   1.000
_cell.angle_alpha   90.00
_cell.angle_beta   90.00
_cell.angle_gamma   90.00
#
_symmetry.space_group_name_H-M   'P 1'
#
loop_
_entity.id
_entity.type
_entity.pdbx_description
1 polymer ?
#
loop_
_entity_poly.entity_id
_entity_poly.type
_entity_poly.pdbx_seq_one_letter_code
_entity_poly.pdbx_strand_id
1 'polypeptide(L)'
;TNIMFVLSGTVSNSPELSMKCESFNVPSTSNTPCINKPIEEADTRMLPHIVDALKNNICRVSVISNDTDVFVMVLHYAEKLKDYGASEIWIRAGIGDSTRYLPMHTLALR
;
A
#
# COMPACT_ATOMS: atom_id res chain seq x y z
N THR A 1 6.63 -2.56 17.92
CA THR A 1 6.16 -2.88 16.56
C THR A 1 6.36 -1.67 15.69
N ASN A 2 7.22 -1.75 14.66
CA ASN A 2 7.40 -0.63 13.72
C ASN A 2 6.33 -0.74 12.63
N ILE A 3 5.45 0.25 12.56
CA ILE A 3 4.41 0.33 11.52
C ILE A 3 4.92 1.30 10.46
N MET A 4 5.16 0.81 9.25
CA MET A 4 5.60 1.64 8.14
C MET A 4 4.40 1.99 7.27
N PHE A 5 4.13 3.29 7.12
CA PHE A 5 3.12 3.79 6.21
C PHE A 5 3.76 4.02 4.85
N VAL A 6 3.31 3.27 3.84
CA VAL A 6 3.70 3.49 2.43
C VAL A 6 2.55 4.23 1.77
N LEU A 7 2.77 5.51 1.44
CA LEU A 7 1.83 6.29 0.63
C LEU A 7 2.16 6.04 -0.85
N SER A 8 1.17 6.17 -1.72
CA SER A 8 1.30 6.05 -3.19
C SER A 8 2.31 7.04 -3.83
N GLY A 9 3.07 7.79 -3.04
CA GLY A 9 4.04 8.78 -3.48
C GLY A 9 5.44 8.67 -2.88
N THR A 10 5.73 7.73 -1.98
CA THR A 10 7.09 7.59 -1.41
C THR A 10 7.39 6.16 -0.97
N VAL A 11 8.36 5.53 -1.65
CA VAL A 11 9.23 4.53 -1.02
C VAL A 11 10.66 4.93 -1.31
N SER A 12 11.41 5.27 -0.27
CA SER A 12 12.87 5.31 -0.31
C SER A 12 13.39 4.29 0.70
N ASN A 13 14.32 3.47 0.23
CA ASN A 13 14.85 2.32 0.95
C ASN A 13 15.76 2.74 2.11
N SER A 14 15.41 2.33 3.34
CA SER A 14 16.29 2.18 4.52
C SER A 14 16.91 3.46 5.13
N PRO A 15 17.69 3.35 6.22
CA PRO A 15 17.31 3.11 7.62
C PRO A 15 17.24 4.43 8.43
N GLU A 16 17.32 5.60 7.79
CA GLU A 16 17.37 6.91 8.45
C GLU A 16 16.03 7.67 8.45
N LEU A 17 14.96 7.11 7.87
CA LEU A 17 13.70 7.83 7.69
C LEU A 17 12.82 7.85 8.95
N SER A 18 13.27 8.58 9.97
CA SER A 18 12.39 9.51 10.69
C SER A 18 12.08 10.70 9.75
N MET A 19 11.41 10.47 8.62
CA MET A 19 10.88 11.60 7.86
C MET A 19 9.69 12.16 8.65
N LYS A 20 9.91 13.32 9.28
CA LYS A 20 8.82 14.16 9.79
C LYS A 20 7.84 14.41 8.65
N CYS A 21 6.54 14.36 8.96
CA CYS A 21 5.51 14.80 8.02
C CYS A 21 5.87 16.19 7.48
N GLU A 22 6.15 16.29 6.19
CA GLU A 22 6.37 17.57 5.52
C GLU A 22 5.04 18.10 5.01
N SER A 23 4.58 19.21 5.60
CA SER A 23 3.48 20.00 5.05
C SER A 23 4.04 20.90 3.95
N PHE A 24 3.71 20.59 2.69
CA PHE A 24 4.05 21.45 1.56
C PHE A 24 3.05 22.62 1.48
N ASN A 25 3.49 23.84 1.83
CA ASN A 25 2.67 25.06 1.78
C ASN A 25 2.81 25.85 0.47
N VAL A 26 3.48 25.31 -0.56
CA VAL A 26 3.81 26.01 -1.81
C VAL A 26 3.86 24.97 -2.94
N PRO A 27 3.48 25.29 -4.20
CA PRO A 27 3.67 24.36 -5.32
C PRO A 27 5.17 24.17 -5.55
N SER A 28 5.71 23.14 -4.94
CA SER A 28 7.07 22.68 -5.10
C SER A 28 6.99 21.31 -5.75
N THR A 29 7.56 21.19 -6.94
CA THR A 29 7.68 19.92 -7.65
C THR A 29 8.75 19.09 -6.95
N SER A 30 8.35 18.18 -6.06
CA SER A 30 9.26 17.16 -5.56
C SER A 30 9.46 16.11 -6.67
N ASN A 31 10.71 15.88 -7.08
CA ASN A 31 11.03 14.78 -7.99
C ASN A 31 10.83 13.47 -7.23
N THR A 32 9.62 12.92 -7.29
CA THR A 32 9.25 11.62 -6.72
C THR A 32 9.15 10.60 -7.86
N PRO A 33 10.20 9.76 -8.09
CA PRO A 33 10.24 8.84 -9.24
C PRO A 33 9.09 7.82 -9.25
N CYS A 34 8.47 7.55 -8.10
CA CYS A 34 7.32 6.68 -7.98
C CYS A 34 6.00 7.30 -8.44
N ILE A 35 5.90 8.64 -8.51
CA ILE A 35 4.74 9.37 -9.05
C ILE A 35 4.85 9.58 -10.56
N ASN A 36 6.06 9.65 -11.12
CA ASN A 36 6.32 9.83 -12.55
C ASN A 36 6.18 8.53 -13.38
N LYS A 37 5.38 7.56 -12.91
CA LYS A 37 5.07 6.34 -13.67
C LYS A 37 3.88 6.62 -14.60
N PRO A 38 3.81 6.03 -15.80
CA PRO A 38 2.67 6.19 -16.72
C PRO A 38 1.39 5.49 -16.25
N ILE A 39 1.33 5.04 -14.98
CA ILE A 39 0.13 4.50 -14.36
C ILE A 39 -0.68 5.68 -13.87
N GLU A 40 -1.72 6.04 -14.63
CA GLU A 40 -2.54 7.24 -14.40
C GLU A 40 -3.35 7.17 -13.11
N GLU A 41 -3.95 6.01 -12.81
CA GLU A 41 -4.93 5.87 -11.73
C GLU A 41 -4.30 5.43 -10.39
N ALA A 42 -4.85 5.93 -9.29
CA ALA A 42 -4.29 5.71 -7.94
C ALA A 42 -4.52 4.29 -7.42
N ASP A 43 -5.65 3.70 -7.78
CA ASP A 43 -6.00 2.33 -7.46
C ASP A 43 -4.98 1.35 -8.05
N THR A 44 -4.69 1.44 -9.35
CA THR A 44 -3.73 0.57 -10.06
C THR A 44 -2.30 0.74 -9.57
N ARG A 45 -1.94 1.92 -9.01
CA ARG A 45 -0.64 2.13 -8.35
C ARG A 45 -0.47 1.34 -7.05
N MET A 46 -1.54 0.88 -6.41
CA MET A 46 -1.44 0.21 -5.09
C MET A 46 -0.64 -1.09 -5.14
N LEU A 47 -0.83 -1.93 -6.16
CA LEU A 47 -0.13 -3.22 -6.26
C LEU A 47 1.40 -3.07 -6.36
N PRO A 48 1.96 -2.22 -7.25
CA PRO A 48 3.40 -1.94 -7.26
C PRO A 48 3.96 -1.52 -5.90
N HIS A 49 3.24 -0.67 -5.15
CA HIS A 49 3.67 -0.25 -3.81
C HIS A 49 3.65 -1.39 -2.80
N ILE A 50 2.64 -2.26 -2.85
CA ILE A 50 2.60 -3.45 -2.01
C ILE A 50 3.82 -4.33 -2.32
N VAL A 51 4.08 -4.62 -3.59
CA VAL A 51 5.23 -5.44 -4.02
C VAL A 51 6.56 -4.81 -3.59
N ASP A 52 6.69 -3.49 -3.69
CA ASP A 52 7.90 -2.78 -3.27
C ASP A 52 8.13 -2.86 -1.75
N ALA A 53 7.07 -2.73 -0.95
CA ALA A 53 7.14 -2.94 0.49
C ALA A 53 7.55 -4.39 0.83
N LEU A 54 6.96 -5.38 0.15
CA LEU A 54 7.30 -6.79 0.32
C LEU A 54 8.77 -7.09 -0.02
N LYS A 55 9.29 -6.52 -1.11
CA LYS A 55 10.71 -6.60 -1.49
C LYS A 55 11.65 -5.98 -0.44
N ASN A 56 11.14 -5.04 0.36
CA ASN A 56 11.83 -4.45 1.49
C ASN A 56 11.59 -5.20 2.82
N ASN A 57 11.21 -6.48 2.76
CA ASN A 57 10.98 -7.38 3.91
C ASN A 57 9.81 -6.97 4.82
N ILE A 58 8.83 -6.24 4.30
CA ILE A 58 7.61 -5.87 5.05
C ILE A 58 6.52 -6.87 4.77
N CYS A 59 6.47 -7.96 5.52
CA CYS A 59 5.61 -9.10 5.20
C CYS A 59 4.13 -8.92 5.60
N ARG A 60 3.80 -7.88 6.38
CA ARG A 60 2.43 -7.56 6.82
C ARG A 60 2.00 -6.21 6.25
N VAL A 61 0.99 -6.23 5.38
CA VAL A 61 0.54 -5.05 4.63
C VAL A 61 -0.92 -4.74 4.96
N SER A 62 -1.20 -3.47 5.23
CA SER A 62 -2.57 -2.95 5.40
C SER A 62 -2.87 -1.90 4.35
N VAL A 63 -3.87 -2.18 3.51
CA VAL A 63 -4.37 -1.29 2.47
C VAL A 63 -5.54 -0.49 3.05
N ILE A 64 -5.47 0.83 2.97
CA ILE A 64 -6.54 1.71 3.44
C ILE A 64 -7.18 2.34 2.21
N SER A 65 -8.31 1.78 1.78
CA SER A 65 -9.09 2.31 0.66
C SER A 65 -10.56 1.94 0.84
N ASN A 66 -11.45 2.89 0.57
CA ASN A 66 -12.89 2.64 0.45
C ASN A 66 -13.30 2.31 -0.99
N ASP A 67 -12.35 2.30 -1.91
CA ASP A 67 -12.59 1.99 -3.32
C ASP A 67 -12.76 0.48 -3.51
N THR A 68 -13.81 0.10 -4.24
CA THR A 68 -14.11 -1.30 -4.54
C THR A 68 -13.13 -1.87 -5.55
N ASP A 69 -12.61 -1.07 -6.48
CA ASP A 69 -11.66 -1.54 -7.48
C ASP A 69 -10.34 -1.93 -6.82
N VAL A 70 -9.90 -1.16 -5.82
CA VAL A 70 -8.76 -1.54 -4.96
C VAL A 70 -9.04 -2.83 -4.20
N PHE A 71 -10.24 -3.00 -3.63
CA PHE A 71 -10.60 -4.22 -2.91
C PHE A 71 -10.51 -5.46 -3.81
N VAL A 72 -11.17 -5.42 -4.97
CA VAL A 72 -11.19 -6.54 -5.92
C VAL A 72 -9.79 -6.84 -6.42
N MET A 73 -9.02 -5.81 -6.73
CA MET A 73 -7.65 -5.96 -7.20
C MET A 73 -6.74 -6.60 -6.13
N VAL A 74 -6.78 -6.11 -4.88
CA VAL A 74 -5.97 -6.71 -3.79
C VAL A 74 -6.40 -8.15 -3.54
N LEU A 75 -7.70 -8.45 -3.55
CA LEU A 75 -8.21 -9.81 -3.38
C LEU A 75 -7.73 -10.74 -4.52
N HIS A 76 -7.81 -10.27 -5.77
CA HIS A 76 -7.39 -11.04 -6.95
C HIS A 76 -5.90 -11.41 -6.91
N TYR A 77 -5.05 -10.50 -6.45
CA TYR A 77 -3.59 -10.71 -6.41
C TYR A 77 -3.07 -11.22 -5.07
N ALA A 78 -3.90 -11.38 -4.04
CA ALA A 78 -3.47 -11.73 -2.69
C ALA A 78 -2.67 -13.05 -2.63
N GLU A 79 -3.01 -14.05 -3.46
CA GLU A 79 -2.24 -15.29 -3.54
C GLU A 79 -0.86 -15.06 -4.16
N LYS A 80 -0.79 -14.38 -5.31
CA LYS A 80 0.47 -14.04 -5.98
C LYS A 80 1.39 -13.17 -5.13
N LEU A 81 0.83 -12.35 -4.24
CA LEU A 81 1.62 -11.53 -3.31
C LEU A 81 2.37 -12.39 -2.27
N LYS A 82 1.96 -13.63 -2.02
CA LYS A 82 2.73 -14.58 -1.19
C LYS A 82 4.08 -14.91 -1.84
N ASP A 83 4.16 -14.97 -3.17
CA ASP A 83 5.41 -15.20 -3.92
C ASP A 83 6.43 -14.08 -3.68
N TYR A 84 5.97 -12.89 -3.30
CA TYR A 84 6.80 -11.74 -2.94
C TYR A 84 7.10 -11.64 -1.44
N GLY A 85 6.61 -12.59 -0.62
CA GLY A 85 6.87 -12.63 0.83
C GLY A 85 5.73 -12.10 1.71
N ALA A 86 4.53 -11.88 1.16
CA ALA A 86 3.40 -11.45 1.97
C ALA A 86 2.96 -12.57 2.94
N SER A 87 3.08 -12.31 4.23
CA SER A 87 2.50 -13.15 5.29
C SER A 87 1.05 -12.79 5.56
N GLU A 88 0.74 -11.48 5.58
CA GLU A 88 -0.59 -10.98 5.87
C GLU A 88 -0.92 -9.76 5.02
N ILE A 89 -2.09 -9.80 4.39
CA ILE A 89 -2.64 -8.68 3.62
C ILE A 89 -4.02 -8.36 4.18
N TRP A 90 -4.19 -7.12 4.61
CA TRP A 90 -5.44 -6.60 5.18
C TRP A 90 -5.94 -5.43 4.35
N ILE A 91 -7.25 -5.27 4.23
CA ILE A 91 -7.86 -4.05 3.71
C ILE A 91 -8.84 -3.47 4.72
N ARG A 92 -8.77 -2.16 4.95
CA ARG A 92 -9.76 -1.45 5.74
C ARG A 92 -10.95 -1.08 4.86
N ALA A 93 -12.11 -1.64 5.16
CA ALA A 93 -13.38 -1.35 4.47
C ALA A 93 -14.41 -0.76 5.46
N GLY A 94 -15.42 -0.06 4.94
CA GLY A 94 -16.51 0.55 5.71
C GLY A 94 -16.37 2.06 5.91
N ILE A 95 -17.36 2.68 6.57
CA ILE A 95 -17.43 4.14 6.75
C ILE A 95 -17.62 4.46 8.24
N GLY A 96 -16.85 5.43 8.76
CA GLY A 96 -16.92 5.85 10.15
C GLY A 96 -16.68 4.70 11.14
N ASP A 97 -17.62 4.54 12.07
CA ASP A 97 -17.54 3.54 13.14
C ASP A 97 -17.79 2.10 12.66
N SER A 98 -18.25 1.92 11.41
CA SER A 98 -18.45 0.60 10.81
C SER A 98 -17.19 0.03 10.14
N THR A 99 -16.04 0.68 10.31
CA THR A 99 -14.80 0.27 9.62
C THR A 99 -14.23 -1.01 10.20
N ARG A 100 -13.83 -1.93 9.31
CA ARG A 100 -13.27 -3.23 9.66
C ARG A 100 -12.06 -3.55 8.80
N TYR A 101 -11.12 -4.31 9.36
CA TYR A 101 -10.02 -4.89 8.61
C TYR A 101 -10.41 -6.28 8.12
N LEU A 102 -10.37 -6.49 6.81
CA LEU A 102 -10.70 -7.75 6.18
C LEU A 102 -9.40 -8.48 5.78
N PRO A 103 -9.23 -9.76 6.16
CA PRO A 103 -8.01 -10.53 5.88
C PRO A 103 -8.00 -11.06 4.43
N MET A 104 -7.49 -10.26 3.49
CA MET A 104 -7.44 -10.64 2.06
C MET A 104 -6.67 -11.94 1.82
N HIS A 105 -5.59 -12.15 2.58
CA HIS A 105 -4.77 -13.36 2.53
C HIS A 105 -5.52 -14.65 2.93
N THR A 106 -6.63 -14.53 3.67
CA THR A 106 -7.51 -15.64 4.04
C THR A 106 -8.72 -15.75 3.09
N LEU A 107 -9.28 -14.61 2.66
CA LEU A 107 -10.43 -14.61 1.75
C LEU A 107 -10.08 -15.06 0.33
N ALA A 108 -8.85 -14.85 -0.11
CA ALA A 108 -8.39 -15.22 -1.43
C ALA A 108 -8.08 -16.73 -1.59
N LEU A 109 -8.34 -17.55 -0.56
CA LEU A 109 -8.13 -19.00 -0.66
C LEU A 109 -9.00 -19.57 -1.78
N ARG A 110 -8.33 -20.05 -2.83
CA ARG A 110 -8.87 -20.96 -3.84
C ARG A 110 -8.44 -22.38 -3.54
#